data_AF-A0A1G9J929-F1
#
_entry.id   AF-A0A1G9J929-F1
#
_cell.length_a   1.000
_cell.length_b   1.000
_cell.length_c   1.000
_cell.angle_alpha   90.00
_cell.angle_beta   90.00
_cell.angle_gamma   90.00
#
_symmetry.space_group_name_H-M   'P 1'
#
loop_
_entity.id
_entity.type
_entity.pdbx_description
1 polymer ?
#
loop_
_entity_poly.entity_id
_entity_poly.type
_entity_poly.pdbx_seq_one_letter_code
_entity_poly.pdbx_strand_id
1 'polypeptide(L)'
;MDTTFDIETRWPDLFDGLTDEQRSTVIDTLASAWHEGHVPERERVEILVAFTRGDIDAAESARRTAAFRARRRAGTDRHAS
;
A
#
# COMPACT_ATOMS: atom_id res chain seq x y z
N MET A 1 2.65 11.43 -19.02
CA MET A 1 2.49 10.06 -18.49
C MET A 1 1.14 10.02 -17.83
N ASP A 2 0.18 9.30 -18.41
CA ASP A 2 -1.13 9.08 -17.78
C ASP A 2 -0.96 8.07 -16.65
N THR A 3 -0.52 8.54 -15.48
CA THR A 3 -0.48 7.71 -14.27
C THR A 3 -1.87 7.68 -13.64
N THR A 4 -2.85 7.09 -14.34
CA THR A 4 -4.20 6.91 -13.80
C THR A 4 -4.16 6.19 -12.46
N PHE A 5 -4.98 6.60 -11.50
CA PHE A 5 -5.15 5.87 -10.25
C PHE A 5 -6.19 4.74 -10.44
N ASP A 6 -5.71 3.53 -10.76
CA ASP A 6 -6.50 2.34 -11.10
C ASP A 6 -6.17 1.15 -10.19
N ILE A 7 -6.04 1.39 -8.88
CA ILE A 7 -5.46 0.42 -7.94
C ILE A 7 -6.21 -0.91 -7.85
N GLU A 8 -7.55 -0.86 -7.92
CA GLU A 8 -8.40 -2.05 -7.89
C GLU A 8 -8.27 -2.89 -9.17
N THR A 9 -8.01 -2.23 -10.31
CA THR A 9 -7.75 -2.93 -11.58
C THR A 9 -6.36 -3.55 -11.58
N ARG A 10 -5.37 -2.89 -10.97
CA ARG A 10 -4.00 -3.44 -10.88
C ARG A 10 -3.93 -4.68 -10.01
N TRP A 11 -4.59 -4.68 -8.85
CA TRP A 11 -4.49 -5.74 -7.84
C TRP A 11 -5.87 -6.16 -7.30
N PRO A 12 -6.77 -6.69 -8.15
CA PRO A 12 -8.15 -7.01 -7.76
C PRO A 12 -8.21 -8.04 -6.63
N ASP A 13 -7.24 -8.96 -6.58
CA ASP A 13 -7.13 -10.00 -5.57
C ASP A 13 -6.93 -9.44 -4.15
N LEU A 14 -6.39 -8.23 -4.01
CA LEU A 14 -6.22 -7.58 -2.70
C LEU A 14 -7.51 -6.96 -2.17
N PHE A 15 -8.48 -6.67 -3.03
CA PHE A 15 -9.76 -6.07 -2.64
C PHE A 15 -10.86 -7.12 -2.46
N ASP A 16 -10.54 -8.39 -2.67
CA ASP A 16 -11.47 -9.49 -2.46
C ASP A 16 -11.78 -9.67 -0.97
N GLY A 17 -13.06 -9.91 -0.67
CA GLY A 17 -13.57 -10.05 0.69
C GLY A 17 -13.59 -8.78 1.55
N LEU A 18 -13.23 -7.60 1.02
CA LEU A 18 -13.44 -6.33 1.72
C LEU A 18 -14.92 -5.92 1.68
N THR A 19 -15.41 -5.36 2.79
CA THR A 19 -16.69 -4.62 2.78
C THR A 19 -16.55 -3.32 2.01
N ASP A 20 -17.66 -2.71 1.61
CA ASP A 20 -17.63 -1.43 0.89
C ASP A 20 -16.99 -0.29 1.70
N GLU A 21 -17.17 -0.31 3.03
CA GLU A 21 -16.52 0.65 3.95
C GLU A 21 -15.00 0.44 4.01
N GLN A 22 -14.56 -0.82 4.13
CA GLN A 22 -13.14 -1.17 4.12
C GLN A 22 -12.49 -0.82 2.79
N ARG A 23 -13.16 -1.15 1.68
CA ARG A 23 -12.72 -0.81 0.33
C ARG A 23 -12.55 0.70 0.16
N SER A 24 -13.56 1.49 0.55
CA SER A 24 -13.50 2.96 0.47
C SER A 24 -12.34 3.52 1.30
N THR A 25 -12.15 3.01 2.52
CA THR A 25 -11.04 3.41 3.40
C THR A 25 -9.66 3.16 2.77
N VAL A 26 -9.47 1.99 2.13
CA VAL A 26 -8.22 1.66 1.42
C VAL A 26 -8.02 2.59 0.23
N ILE A 27 -9.05 2.79 -0.60
CA ILE A 27 -9.01 3.64 -1.79
C ILE A 27 -8.65 5.08 -1.42
N ASP A 28 -9.34 5.67 -0.45
CA ASP A 28 -9.11 7.05 -0.02
C ASP A 28 -7.67 7.26 0.50
N THR A 29 -7.19 6.31 1.30
CA THR A 29 -5.81 6.34 1.82
C THR A 29 -4.78 6.30 0.69
N LEU A 30 -4.99 5.45 -0.32
CA LEU A 30 -4.08 5.30 -1.45
C LEU A 30 -4.19 6.46 -2.45
N ALA A 31 -5.38 7.02 -2.63
CA ALA A 31 -5.61 8.18 -3.47
C ALA A 31 -4.94 9.42 -2.89
N SER A 32 -5.03 9.64 -1.57
CA SER A 32 -4.30 10.72 -0.88
C SER A 32 -2.80 10.59 -1.10
N ALA A 33 -2.23 9.41 -0.85
CA ALA A 33 -0.80 9.17 -1.07
C ALA A 33 -0.40 9.39 -2.54
N TRP A 34 -1.24 8.98 -3.49
CA TRP A 34 -1.01 9.19 -4.91
C TRP A 34 -1.00 10.68 -5.29
N HIS A 35 -1.92 11.48 -4.74
CA HIS A 35 -1.93 12.93 -4.92
C HIS A 35 -0.71 13.64 -4.30
N GLU A 36 -0.09 13.04 -3.28
CA GLU A 36 1.19 13.48 -2.70
C GLU A 36 2.41 13.02 -3.52
N GLY A 37 2.20 12.36 -4.66
CA GLY A 37 3.26 11.89 -5.55
C GLY A 37 3.82 10.51 -5.18
N HIS A 38 3.19 9.80 -4.24
CA HIS A 38 3.59 8.43 -3.91
C HIS A 38 2.95 7.43 -4.86
N VAL A 39 3.77 6.74 -5.65
CA VAL A 39 3.31 5.64 -6.50
C VAL A 39 2.98 4.42 -5.61
N PRO A 40 1.77 3.85 -5.70
CA PRO A 40 1.43 2.65 -4.94
C PRO A 40 2.34 1.47 -5.31
N GLU A 41 2.82 0.76 -4.30
CA GLU A 41 3.57 -0.49 -4.44
C GLU A 41 2.73 -1.63 -3.86
N ARG A 42 2.73 -2.79 -4.53
CA ARG A 42 1.82 -3.90 -4.18
C ARG A 42 1.93 -4.31 -2.72
N GLU A 43 3.15 -4.49 -2.23
CA GLU A 43 3.40 -4.88 -0.83
C GLU A 43 2.87 -3.83 0.17
N ARG A 44 2.92 -2.54 -0.17
CA ARG A 44 2.37 -1.48 0.70
C ARG A 44 0.84 -1.53 0.74
N VAL A 45 0.20 -1.88 -0.39
CA VAL A 45 -1.25 -2.09 -0.48
C VAL A 45 -1.67 -3.34 0.27
N GLU A 46 -0.94 -4.45 0.14
CA GLU A 46 -1.18 -5.68 0.90
C GLU A 46 -1.19 -5.42 2.42
N ILE A 47 -0.21 -4.67 2.94
CA ILE A 47 -0.15 -4.30 4.36
C ILE A 47 -1.36 -3.45 4.78
N LEU A 48 -1.75 -2.47 3.95
CA LEU A 48 -2.90 -1.60 4.25
C LEU A 48 -4.21 -2.40 4.25
N VAL A 49 -4.43 -3.23 3.23
CA VAL A 49 -5.60 -4.10 3.11
C VAL A 49 -5.71 -5.03 4.31
N ALA A 50 -4.63 -5.74 4.66
CA ALA A 50 -4.63 -6.67 5.79
C ALA A 50 -4.97 -5.95 7.11
N PHE A 51 -4.47 -4.72 7.28
CA PHE A 51 -4.77 -3.90 8.46
C PHE A 51 -6.24 -3.44 8.46
N THR A 52 -6.75 -2.92 7.35
CA THR A 52 -8.14 -2.45 7.22
C THR A 52 -9.15 -3.59 7.34
N ARG A 53 -8.80 -4.80 6.87
CA ARG A 53 -9.61 -6.01 7.03
C ARG A 53 -9.60 -6.54 8.47
N GLY A 54 -8.58 -6.20 9.25
CA GLY A 54 -8.39 -6.65 10.63
C GLY A 54 -7.58 -7.94 10.78
N ASP A 55 -6.91 -8.41 9.73
CA ASP A 55 -6.06 -9.60 9.76
C ASP A 55 -4.76 -9.37 10.56
N ILE A 56 -4.31 -8.11 10.58
CA ILE A 56 -3.15 -7.68 11.34
C ILE A 56 -3.52 -6.47 12.19
N ASP A 57 -2.93 -6.41 13.38
CA ASP A 57 -3.08 -5.27 14.27
C ASP A 57 -2.16 -4.10 13.88
N ALA A 58 -2.28 -2.99 14.61
CA ALA A 58 -1.48 -1.80 14.38
C ALA A 58 0.02 -2.03 14.60
N ALA A 59 0.39 -2.89 15.57
CA ALA A 59 1.79 -3.16 15.87
C ALA A 59 2.46 -3.93 14.72
N GLU A 60 1.75 -4.92 14.17
CA GLU A 60 2.22 -5.70 13.04
C GLU A 60 2.25 -4.88 11.75
N SER A 61 1.22 -4.07 11.50
CA SER A 61 1.20 -3.11 10.38
C SER A 61 2.40 -2.15 10.44
N ALA A 62 2.72 -1.62 11.62
CA ALA A 62 3.87 -0.75 11.83
C ALA A 62 5.19 -1.48 11.57
N ARG A 63 5.37 -2.70 12.09
CA ARG A 63 6.57 -3.51 11.86
C ARG A 63 6.80 -3.79 10.36
N ARG A 64 5.77 -4.24 9.64
CA ARG A 64 5.86 -4.54 8.20
C ARG A 64 6.15 -3.28 7.38
N THR A 65 5.49 -2.18 7.70
CA THR A 65 5.74 -0.89 7.04
C THR A 65 7.18 -0.41 7.26
N ALA A 66 7.72 -0.57 8.47
CA ALA A 66 9.11 -0.22 8.76
C ALA A 66 10.10 -1.11 7.97
N ALA A 67 9.86 -2.41 7.90
CA ALA A 67 10.68 -3.35 7.14
C ALA A 67 10.67 -3.04 5.63
N PHE A 68 9.50 -2.70 5.07
CA PHE A 68 9.35 -2.24 3.69
C PHE A 68 10.18 -0.98 3.43
N ARG A 69 10.07 0.04 4.29
CA ARG A 69 10.85 1.28 4.18
C ARG A 69 12.36 1.04 4.27
N ALA A 70 12.81 0.17 5.17
CA ALA A 70 14.21 -0.18 5.33
C ALA A 70 14.79 -0.84 4.06
N ARG A 71 14.07 -1.78 3.45
CA ARG A 71 14.48 -2.41 2.18
C ARG A 71 14.56 -1.42 1.04
N ARG A 72 13.59 -0.51 0.94
CA ARG A 72 13.61 0.56 -0.08
C ARG A 72 14.83 1.46 0.06
N ARG A 73 15.18 1.85 1.29
CA ARG A 73 16.38 2.66 1.55
C ARG A 73 17.66 1.94 1.13
N ALA A 74 17.82 0.69 1.55
CA ALA A 74 18.99 -0.12 1.21
C ALA A 74 19.13 -0.40 -0.30
N GLY A 75 18.01 -0.50 -1.03
CA GLY A 75 18.00 -0.67 -2.49
C GLY A 75 18.41 0.59 -3.26
N THR A 76 18.00 1.77 -2.77
CA THR A 76 18.39 3.06 -3.35
C THR A 76 19.87 3.35 -3.12
N ASP A 77 20.42 3.01 -1.94
CA ASP A 77 21.83 3.24 -1.60
C ASP A 77 22.79 2.40 -2.47
N ARG A 78 22.33 1.28 -3.07
CA ARG A 78 23.16 0.37 -3.88
C ARG A 78 23.36 0.82 -5.34
N HIS A 79 22.60 1.80 -5.83
CA HIS A 79 22.73 2.35 -7.20
C HIS A 79 23.60 3.63 -7.27
N ALA A 80 24.16 4.09 -6.15
CA ALA A 80 24.96 5.32 -6.06
C ALA A 80 26.46 5.07 -5.91
N SER A 81 26.99 3.95 -6.42
CA SER A 81 28.43 3.61 -6.40
C SER A 81 28.98 3.39 -7.80
#